data_AF-A0AAV4R0X9-F1
#
_entry.id   AF-A0AAV4R0X9-F1
#
_cell.length_a   1.000
_cell.length_b   1.000
_cell.length_c   1.000
_cell.angle_alpha   90.00
_cell.angle_beta   90.00
_cell.angle_gamma   90.00
#
_symmetry.space_group_name_H-M   'P 1'
#
loop_
_entity.id
_entity.type
_entity.pdbx_description
1 polymer ?
#
loop_
_entity_poly.entity_id
_entity_poly.type
_entity_poly.pdbx_seq_one_letter_code
_entity_poly.pdbx_strand_id
1 'polypeptide(L)'
;MLIPHNSLGIVFRNADDLEIIMQLGSNIIMCCDFNAHHHVWNCSNNRPRGTQLLKFVNQTDLNMIASTTPTTFGFNSSSTTDLL
;
A
#
# COMPACT_ATOMS: atom_id res chain seq x y z
N MET A 1 -14.87 5.08 -4.70
CA MET A 1 -15.86 4.02 -4.44
C MET A 1 -15.85 3.77 -2.94
N LEU A 2 -16.90 4.19 -2.21
CA LEU A 2 -17.00 3.98 -0.76
C LEU A 2 -17.42 2.53 -0.50
N ILE A 3 -16.56 1.73 0.12
CA ILE A 3 -16.92 0.37 0.56
C ILE A 3 -17.71 0.51 1.87
N PRO A 4 -18.91 -0.06 2.00
CA PRO A 4 -19.74 0.07 3.20
C PRO A 4 -19.12 -0.62 4.41
N HIS A 5 -19.43 -0.08 5.58
CA HIS A 5 -18.85 -0.34 6.91
C HIS A 5 -19.09 -1.75 7.49
N ASN A 6 -19.45 -2.74 6.67
CA ASN A 6 -19.69 -4.14 7.05
C ASN A 6 -19.05 -5.16 6.08
N SER A 7 -18.17 -4.74 5.15
CA SER A 7 -17.31 -5.72 4.49
C SER A 7 -16.35 -6.30 5.51
N LEU A 8 -16.06 -7.61 5.42
CA LEU A 8 -14.80 -8.19 5.89
C LEU A 8 -13.67 -7.46 5.16
N GLY A 9 -13.39 -6.21 5.56
CA GLY A 9 -12.22 -5.49 5.12
C GLY A 9 -11.06 -6.30 5.66
N ILE A 10 -10.30 -6.94 4.78
CA ILE A 10 -8.98 -7.42 5.12
C ILE A 10 -8.20 -6.16 5.49
N VAL A 11 -8.14 -5.88 6.79
CA VAL A 11 -7.34 -4.77 7.32
C VAL A 11 -5.90 -5.26 7.28
N PHE A 12 -5.14 -4.77 6.30
CA PHE A 12 -3.71 -5.01 6.20
C PHE A 12 -3.02 -4.43 7.44
N ARG A 13 -2.62 -5.31 8.36
CA ARG A 13 -1.88 -4.90 9.56
C ARG A 13 -0.37 -5.01 9.35
N ASN A 14 0.05 -5.94 8.51
CA ASN A 14 1.44 -6.35 8.32
C ASN A 14 1.64 -7.04 6.96
N ALA A 15 2.91 -7.22 6.57
CA ALA A 15 3.29 -7.88 5.32
C ALA A 15 2.76 -9.32 5.20
N ASP A 16 2.56 -10.00 6.33
CA ASP A 16 2.05 -11.38 6.39
C ASP A 16 0.64 -11.51 5.76
N ASP A 17 -0.20 -10.47 5.85
CA ASP A 17 -1.52 -10.45 5.21
C ASP A 17 -1.40 -10.48 3.67
N LEU A 18 -0.33 -9.88 3.11
CA LEU A 18 -0.08 -9.86 1.66
C LEU A 18 0.39 -11.24 1.16
N GLU A 19 1.17 -11.97 1.95
CA GLU A 19 1.59 -13.34 1.61
C GLU A 19 0.39 -14.27 1.43
N ILE A 20 -0.61 -14.15 2.31
CA ILE A 20 -1.85 -14.94 2.23
C ILE A 20 -2.61 -14.61 0.94
N ILE A 21 -2.70 -13.32 0.58
CA ILE A 21 -3.37 -12.91 -0.65
C ILE A 21 -2.64 -13.43 -1.88
N MET A 22 -1.31 -13.35 -1.91
CA MET A 22 -0.51 -13.87 -3.02
C MET A 22 -0.72 -15.38 -3.25
N GLN A 23 -1.11 -16.14 -2.22
CA GLN A 23 -1.45 -17.56 -2.34
C GLN A 23 -2.83 -17.81 -2.98
N LEU A 24 -3.69 -16.81 -3.13
CA LEU A 24 -5.03 -16.96 -3.72
C LEU A 24 -5.01 -17.19 -5.24
N GLY A 25 -3.90 -16.87 -5.92
CA GLY A 25 -3.76 -17.13 -7.35
C GLY A 25 -2.64 -16.33 -8.01
N SER A 26 -2.41 -16.60 -9.30
CA SER A 26 -1.30 -16.01 -10.07
C SER A 26 -1.60 -14.68 -10.74
N ASN A 27 -2.84 -14.18 -10.69
CA ASN A 27 -3.28 -12.98 -11.39
C ASN A 27 -4.00 -12.03 -10.42
N ILE A 28 -3.23 -11.35 -9.57
CA ILE A 28 -3.76 -10.48 -8.53
C ILE A 28 -3.38 -9.03 -8.85
N ILE A 29 -4.37 -8.14 -8.76
CA ILE A 29 -4.18 -6.69 -8.76
C ILE A 29 -4.69 -6.18 -7.41
N MET A 30 -3.87 -5.41 -6.70
CA MET A 30 -4.22 -4.88 -5.37
C MET A 30 -4.22 -3.36 -5.41
N CYS A 31 -5.39 -2.75 -5.24
CA CYS A 31 -5.51 -1.30 -5.05
C CYS A 31 -5.82 -1.03 -3.58
N CYS A 32 -4.86 -0.60 -2.78
CA CYS A 32 -5.04 -0.51 -1.33
C CYS A 32 -4.47 0.79 -0.75
N ASP A 33 -5.15 1.30 0.28
CA ASP A 33 -4.59 2.31 1.19
C ASP A 33 -3.67 1.58 2.18
N PHE A 34 -2.36 1.66 1.93
CA PHE A 34 -1.37 1.02 2.79
C PHE A 34 -1.03 1.88 4.01
N ASN A 35 -1.40 3.16 4.01
CA ASN A 35 -0.96 4.15 4.99
C ASN A 35 0.55 4.02 5.30
N ALA A 36 1.33 3.80 4.23
CA ALA A 36 2.75 3.50 4.27
C ALA A 36 3.51 4.61 3.56
N HIS A 37 4.49 5.23 4.24
CA HIS A 37 5.23 6.37 3.71
C HIS A 37 6.64 5.96 3.31
N HIS A 38 6.98 6.18 2.04
CA HIS A 38 8.33 6.00 1.51
C HIS A 38 8.61 6.92 0.32
N HIS A 39 9.86 7.34 0.16
CA HIS A 39 10.28 8.21 -0.95
C HIS A 39 10.10 7.58 -2.34
N VAL A 40 10.14 6.24 -2.43
CA VAL A 40 9.95 5.49 -3.69
C VAL A 40 8.61 5.81 -4.35
N TRP A 41 7.58 6.06 -3.55
CA TRP A 41 6.25 6.47 -4.04
C TRP A 41 5.92 7.91 -3.65
N ASN A 42 6.91 8.78 -3.58
CA ASN A 42 6.73 10.24 -3.45
C ASN A 42 6.19 10.74 -2.08
N CYS A 43 6.46 10.03 -0.98
CA CYS A 43 6.29 10.60 0.36
C CYS A 43 7.52 11.42 0.79
N SER A 44 7.30 12.37 1.71
CA SER A 44 8.34 13.26 2.26
C SER A 44 9.25 12.61 3.31
N ASN A 45 8.92 11.40 3.77
CA ASN A 45 9.74 10.63 4.69
C ASN A 45 9.58 9.12 4.46
N ASN A 46 10.57 8.37 4.93
CA ASN A 46 10.50 6.92 5.07
C ASN A 46 10.03 6.58 6.49
N ARG A 47 8.91 5.87 6.60
CA ARG A 47 8.43 5.31 7.87
C ARG A 47 8.63 3.79 7.90
N PRO A 48 8.71 3.16 9.09
CA PRO A 48 8.96 1.72 9.21
C PRO A 48 8.03 0.86 8.35
N ARG A 49 6.73 1.21 8.30
CA ARG A 49 5.75 0.51 7.46
C ARG A 49 6.06 0.61 5.96
N GLY A 50 6.50 1.78 5.49
CA GLY A 50 6.91 1.95 4.09
C GLY A 50 8.17 1.17 3.75
N THR A 51 9.15 1.14 4.65
CA THR A 51 10.36 0.33 4.47
C THR A 51 10.04 -1.17 4.44
N GLN A 52 9.13 -1.65 5.30
CA GLN A 52 8.69 -3.04 5.30
C GLN A 52 7.93 -3.41 4.02
N LEU A 53 7.01 -2.56 3.57
CA LEU A 53 6.26 -2.78 2.32
C LEU A 53 7.20 -2.82 1.11
N LEU A 54 8.16 -1.89 1.02
CA LEU A 54 9.14 -1.90 -0.06
C LEU A 54 10.02 -3.16 -0.03
N LYS A 55 10.45 -3.59 1.16
CA LYS A 55 11.23 -4.82 1.30
C LYS A 55 10.43 -6.03 0.80
N PHE A 56 9.14 -6.12 1.17
CA PHE A 56 8.25 -7.18 0.71
C PHE A 56 8.11 -7.18 -0.81
N VAL A 57 7.80 -6.03 -1.42
CA VAL A 57 7.70 -5.90 -2.88
C VAL A 57 9.01 -6.28 -3.57
N ASN A 58 10.16 -5.90 -3.04
CA ASN A 58 11.46 -6.27 -3.61
C ASN A 58 11.83 -7.76 -3.44
N GLN A 59 11.21 -8.45 -2.50
CA GLN A 59 11.42 -9.89 -2.25
C GLN A 59 10.42 -10.76 -3.03
N THR A 60 9.46 -10.15 -3.70
CA THR A 60 8.40 -10.79 -4.47
C THR A 60 8.48 -10.33 -5.92
N ASP A 61 7.79 -11.01 -6.84
CA ASP A 61 7.67 -10.59 -8.24
C ASP A 61 6.54 -9.56 -8.43
N LEU A 62 6.23 -8.76 -7.41
CA LEU A 62 5.21 -7.72 -7.47
C LEU A 62 5.75 -6.46 -8.15
N ASN A 63 4.92 -5.85 -9.00
CA ASN A 63 5.19 -4.53 -9.55
C ASN A 63 4.34 -3.49 -8.82
N MET A 64 4.98 -2.52 -8.16
CA MET A 64 4.29 -1.45 -7.45
C MET A 64 4.13 -0.22 -8.34
N ILE A 65 2.91 0.30 -8.43
CA ILE A 65 2.57 1.51 -9.18
C ILE A 65 2.07 2.58 -8.20
N ALA A 66 2.83 3.66 -8.11
CA ALA A 66 2.48 4.83 -7.32
C ALA A 66 1.84 5.93 -8.19
N SER A 67 0.90 6.67 -7.60
CA SER A 67 0.38 7.89 -8.22
C SER A 67 1.48 8.97 -8.31
N THR A 68 1.50 9.71 -9.42
CA THR A 68 2.41 10.85 -9.62
C THR A 68 2.03 12.08 -8.79
N THR A 69 0.80 12.12 -8.29
CA THR A 69 0.31 13.17 -7.38
C THR A 69 -0.06 12.57 -6.02
N PRO A 70 0.06 13.34 -4.92
CA PRO A 70 -0.36 12.87 -3.61
C PRO A 70 -1.81 12.38 -3.62
N THR A 71 -2.07 11.29 -2.89
CA THR A 71 -3.39 10.67 -2.77
C THR A 71 -4.08 11.04 -1.46
N THR A 72 -3.30 11.45 -0.46
CA THR A 72 -3.78 11.92 0.84
C THR A 72 -3.28 13.33 1.14
N PHE A 73 -4.17 14.18 1.64
CA PHE A 73 -3.90 15.58 1.97
C PHE A 73 -4.27 15.86 3.43
N GLY A 74 -3.29 16.27 4.23
CA GLY A 74 -3.47 16.84 5.56
C GLY A 74 -3.48 18.36 5.51
N PHE A 75 -3.67 19.00 6.66
CA PHE A 75 -3.79 20.47 6.76
C PHE A 75 -2.58 21.23 6.17
N ASN A 76 -1.35 20.71 6.37
CA ASN A 76 -0.10 21.27 5.84
C ASN A 76 0.83 20.20 5.26
N SER A 77 0.27 19.07 4.79
CA SER A 77 1.07 17.94 4.33
C SER A 77 0.36 17.19 3.23
N SER A 78 1.13 16.52 2.37
CA SER A 78 0.58 15.62 1.35
C SER A 78 1.42 14.36 1.28
N SER A 79 0.77 13.23 1.02
CA SER A 79 1.43 11.94 0.88
C SER A 79 0.75 11.08 -0.18
N THR A 80 1.50 10.10 -0.67
CA THR A 80 0.98 9.04 -1.53
C THR A 80 0.97 7.78 -0.68
N THR A 81 -0.19 7.34 -0.25
CA THR A 81 -0.35 6.15 0.62
C THR A 81 -1.22 5.07 -0.03
N ASP A 82 -1.92 5.43 -1.09
CA ASP A 82 -2.68 4.52 -1.94
C ASP A 82 -1.80 4.04 -3.09
N LEU A 83 -1.69 2.72 -3.25
CA LEU A 83 -0.81 2.07 -4.24
C LEU A 83 -1.59 1.02 -5.02
N LEU A 84 -1.15 0.78 -6.26
CA LEU A 84 -1.60 -0.27 -7.18
C LEU A 84 -0.53 -1.35 -7.35
#